data_AF-A0A914F896-F1
#
_entry.id   AF-A0A914F896-F1
#
_cell.length_a   1.000
_cell.length_b   1.000
_cell.length_c   1.000
_cell.angle_alpha   90.00
_cell.angle_beta   90.00
_cell.angle_gamma   90.00
#
_symmetry.space_group_name_H-M   'P 1'
#
loop_
_entity.id
_entity.type
_entity.pdbx_description
1 polymer ?
#
loop_
_entity_poly.entity_id
_entity_poly.type
_entity_poly.pdbx_seq_one_letter_code
_entity_poly.pdbx_strand_id
1 'polypeptide(L)'
;MLVELAKEAGIPDGVVNVIHGQQESVNFICDNPEIRAISFESVNFICDNPEIRAISFVGSDQAGKHIYERGSKNGKRVQSNMGAKNHGVIMPDAAKDATLNQLVAAAYGAAGQRCMALTACVFVGDSRKWIPDFVEKVKKLQVGAGWNSSTDVGPVISKQSKQRILKIIDSAKNEGANVL
;
A
#
# COMPACT_ATOMS: atom_id res chain seq x y z
N MET A 1 14.39 -14.37 8.16
CA MET A 1 14.16 -15.35 7.07
C MET A 1 14.75 -14.92 5.72
N LEU A 2 14.25 -13.91 5.01
CA LEU A 2 14.77 -13.62 3.64
C LEU A 2 16.26 -13.25 3.58
N VAL A 3 16.77 -12.45 4.52
CA VAL A 3 18.21 -12.07 4.55
C VAL A 3 19.09 -13.22 5.01
N GLU A 4 18.57 -14.10 5.88
CA GLU A 4 19.27 -15.33 6.26
C GLU A 4 19.43 -16.25 5.05
N LEU A 5 18.37 -16.43 4.26
CA LEU A 5 18.43 -17.18 3.01
C LEU A 5 19.37 -16.54 1.98
N ALA A 6 19.42 -15.21 1.91
CA ALA A 6 20.38 -14.49 1.07
C ALA A 6 21.84 -14.80 1.47
N LYS A 7 22.11 -14.87 2.78
CA LYS A 7 23.42 -15.25 3.32
C LYS A 7 23.74 -16.72 3.04
N GLU A 8 22.79 -17.62 3.25
CA GLU A 8 22.93 -19.05 2.92
C GLU A 8 23.19 -19.29 1.43
N ALA A 9 22.61 -18.46 0.56
CA ALA A 9 22.86 -18.48 -0.88
C ALA A 9 24.26 -17.95 -1.26
N GLY A 10 25.06 -17.47 -0.31
CA GLY A 10 26.44 -17.02 -0.52
C GLY A 10 26.59 -15.54 -0.87
N ILE A 11 25.59 -14.69 -0.60
CA ILE A 11 25.76 -13.24 -0.74
C ILE A 11 26.83 -12.75 0.27
N PRO A 12 27.88 -12.03 -0.19
CA PRO A 12 28.94 -11.57 0.70
C PRO A 12 28.43 -10.61 1.79
N ASP A 13 29.10 -10.64 2.94
CA ASP A 13 28.81 -9.74 4.05
C ASP A 13 28.91 -8.26 3.60
N GLY A 14 27.94 -7.45 4.03
CA GLY A 14 27.85 -6.03 3.68
C GLY A 14 27.15 -5.72 2.35
N VAL A 15 26.88 -6.70 1.48
CA VAL A 15 26.15 -6.47 0.22
C VAL A 15 24.65 -6.26 0.44
N VAL A 16 24.04 -7.04 1.33
CA VAL A 16 22.63 -6.88 1.74
C VAL A 16 22.58 -6.59 3.23
N ASN A 17 22.01 -5.44 3.60
CA ASN A 17 21.85 -5.02 4.98
C ASN A 17 20.37 -4.75 5.24
N VAL A 18 19.84 -5.25 6.35
CA VAL A 18 18.49 -4.94 6.81
C VAL A 18 18.58 -4.25 8.16
N ILE A 19 17.88 -3.12 8.24
CA ILE A 19 17.90 -2.24 9.39
C ILE A 19 16.46 -2.13 9.85
N HIS A 20 16.21 -2.67 11.05
CA HIS A 20 14.91 -2.58 11.70
C HIS A 20 14.86 -1.30 12.50
N GLY A 21 13.81 -0.50 12.31
CA GLY A 21 13.64 0.69 13.12
C GLY A 21 12.33 1.40 12.97
N GLN A 22 11.93 2.05 14.06
CA GLN A 22 11.14 3.28 14.01
C GLN A 22 12.11 4.48 14.02
N GLN A 23 11.62 5.70 14.19
CA GLN A 23 12.45 6.93 14.14
C GLN A 23 13.78 6.81 14.94
N GLU A 24 13.73 6.22 16.14
CA GLU A 24 14.89 6.10 17.05
C GLU A 24 15.92 5.01 16.66
N SER A 25 15.52 3.88 16.06
CA SER A 25 16.48 2.80 15.77
C SER A 25 17.37 3.08 14.57
N VAL A 26 17.06 4.13 13.80
CA VAL A 26 17.94 4.63 12.73
C VAL A 26 18.80 5.80 13.22
N ASN A 27 18.54 6.34 14.42
CA ASN A 27 19.45 7.33 15.00
C ASN A 27 20.84 6.74 15.28
N PHE A 28 20.97 5.41 15.43
CA PHE A 28 22.26 4.71 15.46
C PHE A 28 23.05 4.77 14.13
N ILE A 29 22.37 4.86 12.99
CA ILE A 29 23.03 5.17 11.71
C ILE A 29 23.51 6.63 11.69
N CYS A 30 22.86 7.47 12.49
CA CYS A 30 23.01 8.92 12.53
C CYS A 30 23.79 9.42 13.75
N ASP A 31 24.77 8.67 14.30
CA ASP A 31 25.64 9.09 15.43
C ASP A 31 26.54 10.33 15.13
N ASN A 32 26.06 11.23 14.26
CA ASN A 32 26.55 12.59 14.11
C ASN A 32 25.73 13.53 15.04
N PRO A 33 26.35 14.16 16.05
CA PRO A 33 25.67 14.90 17.12
C PRO A 33 24.93 16.19 16.69
N GLU A 34 24.94 16.57 15.41
CA GLU A 34 24.26 17.77 14.92
C GLU A 34 22.81 17.54 14.42
N ILE A 35 22.33 16.30 14.32
CA ILE A 35 21.02 16.01 13.74
C ILE A 35 19.97 15.89 14.84
N ARG A 36 19.19 16.97 15.05
CA ARG A 36 18.05 17.01 15.98
C ARG A 36 16.71 17.11 15.25
N ALA A 37 15.83 16.16 15.58
CA ALA A 37 14.37 16.16 15.54
C ALA A 37 13.70 16.11 14.16
N ILE A 38 13.01 14.98 13.89
CA ILE A 38 11.69 14.78 13.26
C ILE A 38 11.56 13.30 12.81
N SER A 39 10.34 12.78 12.73
CA SER A 39 9.87 11.46 12.22
C SER A 39 10.45 10.94 10.89
N PHE A 40 11.46 11.60 10.34
CA PHE A 40 12.18 11.31 9.11
C PHE A 40 13.70 11.26 9.28
N GLU A 41 14.28 11.28 10.49
CA GLU A 41 15.75 11.27 10.70
C GLU A 41 16.46 10.17 9.90
N SER A 42 15.92 8.96 9.95
CA SER A 42 16.34 7.80 9.15
C SER A 42 16.37 8.08 7.64
N VAL A 43 15.30 8.71 7.18
CA VAL A 43 15.04 8.98 5.78
C VAL A 43 15.93 10.12 5.30
N ASN A 44 16.17 11.12 6.15
CA ASN A 44 17.06 12.24 5.88
C ASN A 44 18.49 11.76 5.74
N PHE A 45 18.97 10.90 6.63
CA PHE A 45 20.29 10.28 6.48
C PHE A 45 20.44 9.59 5.11
N ILE A 46 19.44 8.77 4.73
CA ILE A 46 19.47 8.10 3.42
C ILE A 46 19.50 9.13 2.27
N CYS A 47 18.74 10.20 2.41
CA CYS A 47 18.67 11.28 1.42
C CYS A 47 19.91 12.18 1.39
N ASP A 48 20.70 12.27 2.45
CA ASP A 48 21.81 13.22 2.59
C ASP A 48 23.18 12.56 2.46
N ASN A 49 23.31 11.28 2.85
CA ASN A 49 24.60 10.59 2.86
C ASN A 49 25.19 10.48 1.43
N PRO A 50 26.38 11.05 1.15
CA PRO A 50 26.95 11.08 -0.19
C PRO A 50 27.27 9.71 -0.79
N GLU A 51 27.48 8.68 0.05
CA GLU A 51 27.76 7.31 -0.38
C GLU A 51 26.52 6.60 -0.96
N ILE A 52 25.31 7.03 -0.58
CA ILE A 52 24.07 6.47 -1.11
C ILE A 52 23.80 7.09 -2.48
N ARG A 53 23.89 6.27 -3.54
CA ARG A 53 23.76 6.73 -4.93
C ARG A 53 22.33 6.68 -5.47
N ALA A 54 21.47 5.85 -4.91
CA ALA A 54 20.10 5.64 -5.38
C ALA A 54 19.16 5.29 -4.22
N ILE A 55 17.89 5.65 -4.38
CA ILE A 55 16.82 5.39 -3.41
C ILE A 55 15.62 4.77 -4.15
N SER A 56 15.12 3.65 -3.64
CA SER A 56 13.85 3.05 -4.04
C SER A 56 12.91 3.07 -2.84
N PHE A 57 11.76 3.72 -2.99
CA PHE A 57 10.75 3.86 -1.94
C PHE A 57 9.39 3.35 -2.41
N VAL A 58 8.68 2.67 -1.51
CA VAL A 58 7.28 2.28 -1.67
C VAL A 58 6.56 2.59 -0.36
N GLY A 59 5.55 3.46 -0.40
CA GLY A 59 4.84 3.86 0.82
C GLY A 59 3.84 4.99 0.64
N SER A 60 3.67 5.81 1.69
CA SER A 60 2.70 6.91 1.69
C SER A 60 3.16 8.10 0.82
N ASP A 61 2.19 8.90 0.35
CA ASP A 61 2.47 10.11 -0.43
C ASP A 61 3.33 11.12 0.34
N GLN A 62 3.08 11.29 1.63
CA GLN A 62 3.81 12.25 2.46
C GLN A 62 5.31 11.89 2.53
N ALA A 63 5.63 10.63 2.83
CA ALA A 63 7.00 10.17 2.90
C ALA A 63 7.66 10.13 1.51
N GLY A 64 6.92 9.65 0.51
CA GLY A 64 7.44 9.51 -0.85
C GLY A 64 7.79 10.85 -1.51
N LYS A 65 6.99 11.89 -1.30
CA LYS A 65 7.30 13.26 -1.78
C LYS A 65 8.55 13.81 -1.12
N HIS A 66 8.65 13.70 0.21
CA HIS A 66 9.82 14.15 0.97
C HIS A 66 11.11 13.46 0.48
N ILE A 67 11.07 12.14 0.31
CA ILE A 67 12.21 11.35 -0.19
C ILE A 67 12.58 11.77 -1.62
N TYR A 68 11.58 11.90 -2.49
CA TYR A 68 11.80 12.26 -3.88
C TYR A 68 12.43 13.65 -4.01
N GLU A 69 11.90 14.64 -3.31
CA GLU A 69 12.39 16.02 -3.34
C GLU A 69 13.80 16.12 -2.75
N ARG A 70 14.02 15.63 -1.54
CA ARG A 70 15.31 15.74 -0.84
C ARG A 70 16.40 14.91 -1.52
N GLY A 71 16.09 13.65 -1.84
CA GLY A 71 17.03 12.74 -2.49
C GLY A 71 17.46 13.24 -3.87
N SER A 72 16.50 13.72 -4.68
CA SER A 72 16.81 14.25 -6.02
C SER A 72 17.60 15.56 -5.94
N LYS A 73 17.27 16.44 -4.97
CA LYS A 73 18.03 17.68 -4.72
C LYS A 73 19.49 17.42 -4.38
N ASN A 74 19.77 16.30 -3.70
CA ASN A 74 21.13 15.85 -3.36
C ASN A 74 21.78 14.99 -4.47
N GLY A 75 21.24 15.02 -5.70
CA GLY A 75 21.84 14.37 -6.88
C GLY A 75 21.68 12.85 -6.92
N LYS A 76 20.79 12.27 -6.12
CA LYS A 76 20.53 10.82 -6.10
C LYS A 76 19.52 10.42 -7.17
N ARG A 77 19.64 9.19 -7.68
CA ARG A 77 18.58 8.58 -8.51
C ARG A 77 17.46 8.10 -7.59
N VAL A 78 16.25 8.67 -7.73
CA VAL A 78 15.13 8.31 -6.85
C VAL A 78 13.98 7.69 -7.64
N GLN A 79 13.55 6.50 -7.22
CA GLN A 79 12.25 5.92 -7.56
C GLN A 79 11.37 5.97 -6.31
N SER A 80 10.21 6.62 -6.42
CA SER A 80 9.27 6.80 -5.30
C SER A 80 7.86 6.40 -5.72
N ASN A 81 7.43 5.21 -5.31
CA ASN A 81 6.09 4.68 -5.60
C ASN A 81 5.17 4.97 -4.41
N MET A 82 4.17 5.80 -4.65
CA MET A 82 3.31 6.35 -3.60
C MET A 82 1.87 5.84 -3.71
N GLY A 83 0.94 6.54 -3.07
CA GLY A 83 -0.49 6.23 -3.12
C GLY A 83 -1.05 6.31 -4.53
N ALA A 84 -2.08 5.51 -4.79
CA ALA A 84 -2.79 5.48 -6.06
C ALA A 84 -4.30 5.42 -5.84
N LYS A 85 -5.05 5.95 -6.81
CA LYS A 85 -6.51 5.79 -6.93
C LYS A 85 -6.80 5.04 -8.21
N ASN A 86 -6.73 3.71 -8.16
CA ASN A 86 -6.94 2.89 -9.35
C ASN A 86 -8.42 2.79 -9.69
N HIS A 87 -8.73 2.91 -10.98
CA HIS A 87 -10.07 2.84 -11.54
C HIS A 87 -10.23 1.62 -12.43
N GLY A 88 -11.35 0.91 -12.30
CA GLY A 88 -11.82 -0.06 -13.28
C GLY A 88 -12.95 0.54 -14.09
N VAL A 89 -12.86 0.53 -15.41
CA VAL A 89 -13.97 0.94 -16.31
C VAL A 89 -14.62 -0.33 -16.85
N ILE A 90 -15.89 -0.55 -16.52
CA ILE A 90 -16.63 -1.75 -16.84
C ILE A 90 -17.53 -1.45 -18.03
N MET A 91 -17.22 -2.06 -19.16
CA MET A 91 -17.98 -1.92 -20.40
C MET A 91 -19.09 -2.99 -20.48
N PRO A 92 -20.24 -2.69 -21.12
CA PRO A 92 -21.37 -3.63 -21.21
C PRO A 92 -21.10 -4.85 -22.10
N ASP A 93 -20.07 -4.79 -22.96
CA ASP A 93 -19.61 -5.88 -23.82
C ASP A 93 -18.55 -6.78 -23.15
N ALA A 94 -18.12 -6.44 -21.93
CA ALA A 94 -17.21 -7.28 -21.17
C ALA A 94 -17.87 -8.61 -20.76
N ALA A 95 -17.05 -9.65 -20.61
CA ALA A 95 -17.51 -10.93 -20.07
C ALA A 95 -17.95 -10.75 -18.60
N LYS A 96 -19.27 -10.66 -18.37
CA LYS A 96 -19.87 -10.25 -17.09
C LYS A 96 -19.33 -11.01 -15.89
N ASP A 97 -19.47 -12.34 -15.85
CA ASP A 97 -19.10 -13.12 -14.66
C ASP A 97 -17.60 -13.09 -14.37
N ALA A 98 -16.77 -13.20 -15.40
CA ALA A 98 -15.33 -13.08 -15.27
C ALA A 98 -14.94 -11.69 -14.73
N THR A 99 -15.56 -10.64 -15.26
CA THR A 99 -15.34 -9.26 -14.82
C THR A 99 -15.70 -9.09 -13.35
N LEU A 100 -16.90 -9.50 -12.94
CA LEU A 100 -17.34 -9.37 -11.55
C LEU A 100 -16.45 -10.14 -10.57
N ASN A 101 -16.01 -11.35 -10.94
CA ASN A 101 -15.08 -12.13 -10.11
C ASN A 101 -13.72 -11.41 -9.96
N GLN A 102 -13.20 -10.82 -11.04
CA GLN A 102 -11.95 -10.06 -11.00
C GLN A 102 -12.09 -8.77 -10.19
N LEU A 103 -13.23 -8.08 -10.27
CA LEU A 103 -13.49 -6.90 -9.43
C LEU A 103 -13.47 -7.24 -7.94
N VAL A 104 -14.06 -8.38 -7.55
CA VAL A 104 -14.02 -8.83 -6.14
C VAL A 104 -12.57 -9.06 -5.70
N ALA A 105 -11.78 -9.79 -6.48
CA ALA A 105 -10.38 -10.05 -6.15
C ALA A 105 -9.52 -8.76 -6.10
N ALA A 106 -9.75 -7.84 -7.04
CA ALA A 106 -9.01 -6.59 -7.14
C ALA A 106 -9.34 -5.59 -6.02
N ALA A 107 -10.60 -5.55 -5.56
CA ALA A 107 -11.03 -4.64 -4.51
C ALA A 107 -10.76 -5.19 -3.09
N TYR A 108 -11.00 -6.49 -2.86
CA TYR A 108 -11.00 -7.08 -1.52
C TYR A 108 -9.77 -7.96 -1.20
N GLY A 109 -8.96 -8.31 -2.21
CA GLY A 109 -7.72 -9.05 -1.98
C GLY A 109 -6.79 -8.32 -0.99
N ALA A 110 -6.25 -9.06 -0.03
CA ALA A 110 -5.49 -8.51 1.11
C ALA A 110 -6.25 -7.40 1.89
N ALA A 111 -7.58 -7.53 1.99
CA ALA A 111 -8.49 -6.53 2.58
C ALA A 111 -8.37 -5.15 1.92
N GLY A 112 -8.06 -5.11 0.62
CA GLY A 112 -7.87 -3.87 -0.15
C GLY A 112 -6.57 -3.12 0.14
N GLN A 113 -5.65 -3.71 0.91
CA GLN A 113 -4.38 -3.09 1.30
C GLN A 113 -3.28 -3.33 0.27
N ARG A 114 -3.59 -3.04 -1.01
CA ARG A 114 -2.67 -3.17 -2.15
C ARG A 114 -2.59 -1.84 -2.88
N CYS A 115 -1.41 -1.40 -3.28
CA CYS A 115 -1.25 -0.18 -4.09
C CYS A 115 -2.01 -0.25 -5.43
N MET A 116 -2.23 -1.46 -5.95
CA MET A 116 -3.00 -1.74 -7.18
C MET A 116 -4.47 -2.11 -6.92
N ALA A 117 -4.98 -1.99 -5.69
CA ALA A 117 -6.39 -2.29 -5.41
C ALA A 117 -7.31 -1.39 -6.24
N LEU A 118 -8.38 -1.95 -6.80
CA LEU A 118 -9.39 -1.16 -7.51
C LEU A 118 -10.30 -0.48 -6.50
N THR A 119 -10.10 0.83 -6.33
CA THR A 119 -10.81 1.63 -5.31
C THR A 119 -11.96 2.46 -5.89
N ALA A 120 -12.15 2.40 -7.21
CA ALA A 120 -13.24 3.02 -7.93
C ALA A 120 -13.60 2.13 -9.13
N CYS A 121 -14.89 1.85 -9.30
CA CYS A 121 -15.42 1.12 -10.45
C CYS A 121 -16.42 2.03 -11.19
N VAL A 122 -16.24 2.17 -12.49
CA VAL A 122 -17.10 2.97 -13.37
C VAL A 122 -17.86 2.03 -14.28
N PHE A 123 -19.13 1.76 -13.94
CA PHE A 123 -20.02 0.95 -14.78
C PHE A 123 -20.63 1.81 -15.88
N VAL A 124 -20.27 1.52 -17.13
CA VAL A 124 -20.71 2.25 -18.33
C VAL A 124 -22.03 1.69 -18.84
N GLY A 125 -23.03 2.56 -19.03
CA GLY A 125 -24.31 2.22 -19.66
C GLY A 125 -25.02 1.04 -18.99
N ASP A 126 -25.33 0.01 -19.78
CA ASP A 126 -26.08 -1.16 -19.31
C ASP A 126 -25.33 -2.01 -18.28
N SER A 127 -24.01 -1.90 -18.17
CA SER A 127 -23.24 -2.64 -17.15
C SER A 127 -23.62 -2.24 -15.72
N ARG A 128 -24.24 -1.06 -15.53
CA ARG A 128 -24.79 -0.63 -14.23
C ARG A 128 -25.77 -1.66 -13.64
N LYS A 129 -26.48 -2.41 -14.49
CA LYS A 129 -27.41 -3.48 -14.08
C LYS A 129 -26.70 -4.64 -13.37
N TRP A 130 -25.36 -4.73 -13.43
CA TRP A 130 -24.56 -5.79 -12.81
C TRP A 130 -24.17 -5.50 -11.35
N ILE A 131 -24.41 -4.28 -10.85
CA ILE A 131 -24.08 -3.89 -9.47
C ILE A 131 -24.71 -4.83 -8.42
N PRO A 132 -25.99 -5.24 -8.51
CA PRO A 132 -26.56 -6.18 -7.56
C PRO A 132 -25.82 -7.52 -7.53
N ASP A 133 -25.45 -8.06 -8.70
CA ASP A 133 -24.70 -9.33 -8.78
C ASP A 133 -23.29 -9.20 -8.18
N PHE A 134 -22.66 -8.03 -8.34
CA PHE A 134 -21.40 -7.73 -7.67
C PHE A 134 -21.56 -7.73 -6.14
N VAL A 135 -22.58 -7.04 -5.62
CA VAL A 135 -22.88 -7.00 -4.18
C VAL A 135 -23.13 -8.40 -3.63
N GLU A 136 -23.88 -9.24 -4.34
CA GLU A 136 -24.13 -10.62 -3.92
C GLU A 136 -22.87 -11.49 -3.91
N LYS A 137 -21.89 -11.24 -4.80
CA LYS A 137 -20.59 -11.91 -4.74
C LYS A 137 -19.77 -11.41 -3.54
N VAL A 138 -19.77 -10.11 -3.25
CA VAL A 138 -19.06 -9.55 -2.11
C VAL A 138 -19.62 -10.06 -0.78
N LYS A 139 -20.95 -10.17 -0.63
CA LYS A 139 -21.59 -10.70 0.59
C LYS A 139 -21.21 -12.14 0.93
N LYS A 140 -20.74 -12.92 -0.06
CA LYS A 140 -20.33 -14.31 0.14
C LYS A 140 -18.93 -14.44 0.73
N LEU A 141 -18.12 -13.37 0.70
CA LEU A 141 -16.77 -13.38 1.23
C LEU A 141 -16.77 -13.69 2.72
N GLN A 142 -15.98 -14.69 3.12
CA GLN A 142 -15.76 -15.06 4.51
C GLN A 142 -14.64 -14.21 5.10
N VAL A 143 -14.99 -13.42 6.12
CA VAL A 143 -14.02 -12.60 6.87
C VAL A 143 -13.51 -13.42 8.06
N GLY A 144 -12.19 -13.53 8.20
CA GLY A 144 -11.61 -14.40 9.21
C GLY A 144 -10.11 -14.22 9.43
N ALA A 145 -9.51 -15.16 10.15
CA ALA A 145 -8.08 -15.18 10.40
C ALA A 145 -7.31 -15.78 9.21
N GLY A 146 -6.15 -15.22 8.87
CA GLY A 146 -5.40 -15.59 7.66
C GLY A 146 -4.85 -17.02 7.61
N TRP A 147 -4.83 -17.75 8.73
CA TRP A 147 -4.47 -19.17 8.78
C TRP A 147 -5.66 -20.11 8.56
N ASN A 148 -6.90 -19.61 8.57
CA ASN A 148 -8.08 -20.41 8.31
C ASN A 148 -8.29 -20.54 6.80
N SER A 149 -8.31 -21.77 6.29
CA SER A 149 -8.48 -22.08 4.87
C SER A 149 -9.82 -21.65 4.28
N SER A 150 -10.84 -21.41 5.12
CA SER A 150 -12.13 -20.88 4.67
C SER A 150 -12.21 -19.35 4.62
N THR A 151 -11.13 -18.63 4.97
CA THR A 151 -11.11 -17.16 4.96
C THR A 151 -10.78 -16.60 3.59
N ASP A 152 -11.67 -15.76 3.05
CA ASP A 152 -11.43 -14.99 1.84
C ASP A 152 -10.75 -13.64 2.13
N VAL A 153 -11.13 -12.98 3.24
CA VAL A 153 -10.66 -11.64 3.60
C VAL A 153 -10.16 -11.60 5.04
N GLY A 154 -8.88 -11.28 5.20
CA GLY A 154 -8.24 -11.10 6.50
C GLY A 154 -8.52 -9.74 7.16
N PRO A 155 -7.98 -9.49 8.37
CA PRO A 155 -8.09 -8.19 9.03
C PRO A 155 -7.27 -7.12 8.32
N VAL A 156 -7.64 -5.85 8.53
CA VAL A 156 -6.77 -4.72 8.21
C VAL A 156 -5.60 -4.63 9.20
N ILE A 157 -4.51 -4.00 8.78
CA ILE A 157 -3.21 -4.05 9.47
C ILE A 157 -3.22 -3.45 10.88
N SER A 158 -4.08 -2.47 11.15
CA SER A 158 -4.09 -1.74 12.43
C SER A 158 -5.46 -1.16 12.78
N LYS A 159 -5.65 -0.82 14.07
CA LYS A 159 -6.85 -0.14 14.57
C LYS A 159 -7.03 1.24 13.89
N GLN A 160 -5.94 1.93 13.63
CA GLN A 160 -5.93 3.23 12.94
C GLN A 160 -6.39 3.08 11.48
N SER A 161 -5.96 2.02 10.77
CA SER A 161 -6.45 1.71 9.42
C SER A 161 -7.95 1.46 9.43
N LYS A 162 -8.45 0.66 10.38
CA LYS A 162 -9.88 0.42 10.58
C LYS A 162 -10.65 1.73 10.82
N GLN A 163 -10.18 2.58 11.73
CA GLN A 163 -10.82 3.86 12.04
C GLN A 163 -10.88 4.78 10.81
N ARG A 164 -9.80 4.84 10.02
CA ARG A 164 -9.77 5.60 8.77
C ARG A 164 -10.81 5.10 7.76
N ILE A 165 -10.93 3.78 7.59
CA ILE A 165 -11.93 3.18 6.69
C ILE A 165 -13.35 3.54 7.15
N LEU A 166 -13.65 3.42 8.45
CA LEU A 166 -14.96 3.79 8.99
C LEU A 166 -15.28 5.27 8.74
N LYS A 167 -14.32 6.18 8.97
CA LYS A 167 -14.50 7.61 8.67
C LYS A 167 -14.82 7.88 7.20
N ILE A 168 -14.19 7.16 6.26
CA ILE A 168 -14.47 7.30 4.82
C ILE A 168 -15.87 6.79 4.48
N ILE A 169 -16.31 5.69 5.09
CA ILE A 169 -17.67 5.17 4.90
C ILE A 169 -18.71 6.16 5.43
N ASP A 170 -18.45 6.75 6.60
CA ASP A 170 -19.35 7.74 7.19
C ASP A 170 -19.39 9.05 6.39
N SER A 171 -18.23 9.53 5.89
CA SER A 171 -18.19 10.71 5.02
C SER A 171 -18.96 10.47 3.72
N ALA A 172 -18.81 9.30 3.09
CA ALA A 172 -19.54 8.95 1.89
C ALA A 172 -21.07 9.00 2.10
N LYS A 173 -21.58 8.49 3.23
CA LYS A 173 -23.00 8.60 3.58
C LYS A 173 -23.44 10.05 3.74
N ASN A 174 -22.65 10.86 4.45
CA ASN A 174 -22.95 12.27 4.68
C ASN A 174 -22.94 13.10 3.38
N GLU A 175 -22.12 12.69 2.41
CA GLU A 175 -22.02 13.28 1.08
C GLU A 175 -23.11 12.77 0.11
N GLY A 176 -24.03 11.91 0.58
CA GLY A 176 -25.18 11.42 -0.19
C GLY A 176 -24.96 10.11 -0.96
N ALA A 177 -23.85 9.41 -0.71
CA ALA A 177 -23.62 8.10 -1.30
C ALA A 177 -24.45 7.00 -0.60
N ASN A 178 -24.95 6.06 -1.39
CA ASN A 178 -25.59 4.85 -0.86
C ASN A 178 -24.53 3.78 -0.55
N VAL A 179 -24.52 3.29 0.69
CA VAL A 179 -23.71 2.12 1.07
C VAL A 179 -24.56 0.88 0.85
N LEU A 180 -24.19 0.10 -0.18
CA LEU A 180 -24.91 -1.07 -0.69
C LEU A 180 -24.58 -2.36 0.08
#